data_AF-A0A7C7URY0-F1
#
_entry.id   AF-A0A7C7URY0-F1
#
_cell.length_a   1.000
_cell.length_b   1.000
_cell.length_c   1.000
_cell.angle_alpha   90.00
_cell.angle_beta   90.00
_cell.angle_gamma   90.00
#
_symmetry.space_group_name_H-M   'P 1'
#
loop_
_entity.id
_entity.type
_entity.pdbx_description
1 polymer ?
#
loop_
_entity_poly.entity_id
_entity_poly.type
_entity_poly.pdbx_seq_one_letter_code
_entity_poly.pdbx_strand_id
1 'polypeptide(L)' 'MSLEKVDKLGKAIPWYGDIPIESRYTVGIAGERFFREVKDNARFLGTRCPTCDLTYVPPMMYCERCFTRLE' A
#
# COMPACT_ATOMS: atom_id res chain seq x y z
N MET A 1 19.88 2.65 -12.98
CA MET A 1 19.75 2.32 -11.55
C MET A 1 20.14 0.85 -11.42
N SER A 2 21.31 0.54 -10.85
CA SER A 2 21.73 -0.86 -10.72
C SER A 2 20.75 -1.58 -9.79
N LEU A 3 20.21 -2.70 -10.25
CA LEU A 3 19.19 -3.50 -9.54
C LEU A 3 19.85 -4.42 -8.49
N GLU A 4 21.01 -4.03 -7.98
CA GLU A 4 21.76 -4.85 -7.03
C GLU A 4 21.05 -4.87 -5.68
N LYS A 5 20.79 -6.09 -5.19
CA LYS A 5 20.06 -6.30 -3.95
C LYS A 5 20.91 -5.81 -2.77
N VAL A 6 20.39 -4.85 -2.01
CA VAL A 6 21.06 -4.36 -0.79
C VAL A 6 21.08 -5.48 0.25
N ASP A 7 22.27 -6.02 0.52
CA ASP A 7 22.51 -7.12 1.47
C ASP A 7 22.90 -6.63 2.88
N LYS A 8 23.30 -5.36 3.01
CA LYS A 8 23.78 -4.75 4.26
C LYS A 8 23.15 -3.38 4.48
N LEU A 9 22.75 -3.10 5.72
CA LEU A 9 22.06 -1.87 6.10
C LEU A 9 22.86 -0.59 5.77
N GLY A 10 24.18 -0.63 5.98
CA GLY A 10 25.08 0.49 5.63
C GLY A 10 25.27 0.74 4.14
N LYS A 11 24.74 -0.12 3.27
CA LYS A 11 24.71 0.06 1.81
C LYS A 11 23.34 0.53 1.30
N ALA A 12 22.37 0.75 2.18
CA ALA A 12 21.10 1.32 1.78
C ALA A 12 21.35 2.72 1.20
N ILE A 13 20.88 2.96 -0.02
CA ILE A 13 20.97 4.27 -0.67
C ILE A 13 19.72 5.05 -0.26
N PRO A 14 19.84 6.09 0.58
CA PRO A 14 18.72 6.96 0.89
C PRO A 14 18.34 7.79 -0.33
N TRP A 15 17.04 7.93 -0.58
CA TRP A 15 16.52 8.92 -1.51
C TRP A 15 16.32 10.23 -0.76
N TYR A 16 16.95 11.30 -1.23
CA TYR A 16 16.85 12.62 -0.63
C TYR A 16 15.98 13.54 -1.49
N GLY A 17 15.15 14.35 -0.85
CA GLY A 17 14.23 15.28 -1.52
C GLY A 17 12.93 14.60 -1.98
N ASP A 18 12.36 15.09 -3.07
CA ASP A 18 11.10 14.58 -3.60
C ASP A 18 11.30 13.21 -4.27
N ILE A 19 10.44 12.26 -3.95
CA ILE A 19 10.31 11.03 -4.73
C ILE A 19 9.30 11.34 -5.84
N PRO A 20 9.71 11.44 -7.12
CA PRO A 20 8.79 11.73 -8.20
C PRO A 20 7.93 10.49 -8.49
N ILE A 21 6.85 10.32 -7.72
CA ILE A 21 5.86 9.28 -7.94
C ILE A 21 4.90 9.78 -9.03
N GLU A 22 5.23 9.48 -10.27
CA GLU A 22 4.32 9.67 -11.40
C GLU A 22 3.48 8.39 -11.59
N SER A 23 2.19 8.48 -11.34
CA SER A 23 1.27 7.36 -11.57
C SER A 23 0.52 7.55 -12.89
N ARG A 24 0.65 6.60 -13.81
CA ARG A 24 -0.14 6.58 -15.05
C ARG A 24 -1.61 6.23 -14.83
N TYR A 25 -1.91 5.53 -13.74
CA TYR A 25 -3.24 5.02 -13.42
C TYR A 25 -3.72 5.55 -12.08
N THR A 26 -5.04 5.62 -11.95
CA THR A 26 -5.70 5.98 -10.70
C THR A 26 -5.47 4.89 -9.65
N VAL A 27 -5.47 5.29 -8.38
CA VAL A 27 -5.23 4.40 -7.23
C VAL A 27 -6.38 3.40 -6.95
N GLY A 28 -7.45 3.45 -7.75
CA GLY A 28 -8.67 2.67 -7.55
C GLY A 28 -9.48 3.11 -6.32
N ILE A 29 -10.65 2.48 -6.14
CA ILE A 29 -11.62 2.86 -5.08
C ILE A 29 -11.04 2.67 -3.68
N ALA A 30 -10.36 1.55 -3.43
CA ALA A 30 -9.82 1.26 -2.10
C ALA A 30 -8.63 2.17 -1.75
N GLY A 31 -7.73 2.41 -2.70
CA GLY A 31 -6.61 3.33 -2.52
C GLY A 31 -7.07 4.78 -2.34
N GLU A 32 -8.10 5.21 -3.09
CA GLU A 32 -8.66 6.55 -2.96
C GLU A 32 -9.27 6.80 -1.56
N ARG A 33 -10.03 5.84 -1.04
CA ARG A 33 -10.56 5.89 0.33
C ARG A 33 -9.44 5.95 1.36
N PHE A 34 -8.38 5.16 1.18
CA PHE A 34 -7.23 5.18 2.08
C PHE A 34 -6.55 6.54 2.11
N PHE A 35 -6.23 7.13 0.95
CA PHE A 35 -5.55 8.42 0.92
C PHE A 35 -6.42 9.57 1.41
N ARG A 36 -7.74 9.55 1.15
CA ARG A 36 -8.65 10.50 1.79
C ARG A 36 -8.67 10.34 3.30
N GLU A 37 -8.73 9.11 3.80
CA GLU A 37 -8.75 8.86 5.24
C GLU A 37 -7.47 9.34 5.93
N VAL A 38 -6.32 9.14 5.29
CA VAL A 38 -5.03 9.68 5.78
C VAL A 38 -5.04 11.20 5.76
N LYS A 39 -5.48 11.81 4.65
CA LYS A 39 -5.46 13.26 4.46
C LYS A 39 -6.43 13.98 5.40
N ASP A 40 -7.67 13.51 5.46
CA ASP A 40 -8.78 14.22 6.08
C ASP A 40 -8.94 13.86 7.57
N ASN A 41 -8.55 12.63 7.96
CA ASN A 41 -8.77 12.11 9.32
C ASN A 41 -7.47 11.68 10.05
N ALA A 42 -6.30 11.69 9.40
CA ALA A 42 -5.04 11.21 9.97
C ALA A 42 -5.09 9.76 10.49
N ARG A 43 -5.88 8.89 9.83
CA ARG A 43 -6.02 7.47 10.18
C ARG A 43 -5.58 6.57 9.03
N PHE A 44 -5.06 5.40 9.37
CA PHE A 44 -4.86 4.33 8.40
C PHE A 44 -6.12 3.49 8.28
N LEU A 45 -6.59 3.34 7.04
CA LEU A 45 -7.69 2.46 6.70
C LEU A 45 -7.15 1.09 6.30
N GLY A 46 -7.84 0.02 6.69
CA GLY A 46 -7.54 -1.34 6.26
C GLY A 46 -8.80 -2.17 6.13
N THR A 47 -8.72 -3.27 5.37
CA THR A 47 -9.80 -4.25 5.26
C THR A 47 -9.36 -5.57 5.85
N ARG A 48 -10.26 -6.24 6.57
CA ARG A 48 -10.01 -7.56 7.18
C ARG A 48 -10.80 -8.62 6.45
N CYS A 49 -10.15 -9.70 6.05
CA CYS A 49 -10.84 -10.85 5.49
C CYS A 49 -11.56 -11.63 6.60
N PRO A 50 -12.89 -11.83 6.51
CA PRO A 50 -13.63 -12.59 7.51
C PRO A 50 -13.36 -14.11 7.45
N THR A 51 -12.75 -14.59 6.36
CA THR A 51 -12.48 -16.03 6.14
C THR A 51 -11.11 -16.46 6.66
N CYS A 52 -10.07 -15.64 6.48
CA CYS A 52 -8.71 -15.99 6.88
C CYS A 52 -8.06 -15.02 7.87
N ASP A 53 -8.82 -14.05 8.37
CA ASP A 53 -8.38 -13.10 9.40
C ASP A 53 -7.18 -12.21 9.02
N LEU A 54 -6.77 -12.23 7.75
CA LEU A 54 -5.72 -11.37 7.24
C LEU A 54 -6.24 -9.93 7.13
N THR A 55 -5.43 -8.98 7.58
CA THR A 55 -5.72 -7.55 7.52
C THR A 55 -4.79 -6.88 6.51
N TYR A 56 -5.37 -6.15 5.57
CA TYR A 56 -4.69 -5.44 4.50
C TYR A 56 -4.63 -3.95 4.81
N VAL A 57 -3.42 -3.38 4.76
CA VAL A 57 -3.18 -1.92 4.80
C VAL A 57 -2.13 -1.60 3.73
N PRO A 58 -2.43 -0.80 2.69
CA PRO A 58 -3.72 -0.16 2.39
C PRO A 58 -4.88 -1.17 2.19
N PRO A 59 -6.15 -0.74 2.29
CA PRO A 59 -7.31 -1.62 2.13
C PRO A 59 -7.36 -2.16 0.70
N MET A 60 -7.86 -3.39 0.57
CA MET A 60 -8.05 -4.09 -0.70
C MET A 60 -9.53 -4.43 -0.89
N MET A 61 -9.98 -4.49 -2.15
CA MET A 61 -11.36 -4.89 -2.51
C MET A 61 -11.56 -6.42 -2.52
N TYR A 62 -10.47 -7.19 -2.46
CA TYR A 62 -10.49 -8.63 -2.61
C TYR A 62 -9.33 -9.26 -1.84
N CYS A 63 -9.57 -10.40 -1.21
CA CYS A 63 -8.52 -11.18 -0.56
C CYS A 63 -7.85 -12.09 -1.59
N GLU A 64 -6.55 -11.92 -1.82
CA GLU A 64 -5.83 -12.75 -2.81
C GLU A 64 -5.65 -14.21 -2.38
N ARG A 65 -5.89 -14.53 -1.09
CA ARG A 65 -5.77 -15.89 -0.57
C ARG A 65 -7.07 -16.68 -0.66
N CYS A 66 -8.18 -16.06 -0.24
CA CYS A 66 -9.48 -16.71 -0.15
C CYS A 66 -10.33 -16.52 -1.40
N PHE A 67 -9.89 -15.65 -2.32
CA PHE A 67 -10.67 -15.28 -3.49
C PHE A 67 -12.09 -14.82 -3.11
N THR A 68 -12.18 -13.94 -2.11
CA THR A 68 -13.44 -13.35 -1.65
C THR A 68 -13.38 -11.83 -1.68
N ARG A 69 -14.52 -11.21 -1.97
CA ARG A 69 -14.68 -9.77 -1.92
C ARG A 69 -14.55 -9.28 -0.48
N LEU A 70 -13.82 -8.20 -0.32
CA LEU A 70 -13.68 -7.49 0.94
C LEU A 70 -14.52 -6.21 0.86
N GLU A 71 -15.19 -5.91 1.97
CA GLU A 71 -15.97 -4.68 2.15
C GLU A 71 -15.19 -3.66 2.97
#